data_AF-B7RTD4-F1
#
_entry.id   AF-B7RTD4-F1
#
_cell.length_a   1.000
_cell.length_b   1.000
_cell.length_c   1.000
_cell.angle_alpha   90.00
_cell.angle_beta   90.00
_cell.angle_gamma   90.00
#
_symmetry.space_group_name_H-M   'P 1'
#
loop_
_entity.id
_entity.type
_entity.pdbx_description
1 polymer ?
#
loop_
_entity_poly.entity_id
_entity_poly.type
_entity_poly.pdbx_seq_one_letter_code
_entity_poly.pdbx_strand_id
1 'polypeptide(L)'
;MAVRVLCQLAGDAERPKDAPLHRLGESELFSEAPELGVSLGSIFDHDLFNMPKIQKGMHNVESGERVVANNHAVRIRHFHQTLDKYINGEL
;
A
#
# COMPACT_ATOMS: atom_id res chain seq x y z
N MET A 1 -0.83 -5.80 -6.76
CA MET A 1 -0.59 -5.32 -5.37
C MET A 1 -0.86 -6.48 -4.43
N ALA A 2 -0.14 -6.60 -3.31
CA ALA A 2 -0.45 -7.58 -2.26
C ALA A 2 -0.96 -6.82 -1.04
N VAL A 3 -2.14 -7.18 -0.54
CA VAL A 3 -2.73 -6.61 0.68
C VAL A 3 -2.53 -7.60 1.83
N ARG A 4 -2.07 -7.09 2.97
CA ARG A 4 -1.99 -7.85 4.23
C ARG A 4 -2.57 -6.99 5.33
N VAL A 5 -3.61 -7.50 5.99
CA VAL A 5 -4.24 -6.83 7.13
C VAL A 5 -3.65 -7.44 8.39
N LEU A 6 -2.92 -6.64 9.15
CA LEU A 6 -2.35 -7.05 10.43
C LEU A 6 -3.22 -6.47 11.55
N CYS A 7 -3.79 -7.36 12.36
CA CYS A 7 -4.57 -6.98 13.53
C CYS A 7 -3.70 -7.11 14.78
N GLN A 8 -3.86 -6.17 15.71
CA GLN A 8 -3.26 -6.29 17.02
C GLN A 8 -3.92 -7.43 17.79
N LEU A 9 -3.11 -8.31 18.36
CA LEU A 9 -3.55 -9.39 19.24
C LEU A 9 -3.49 -8.93 20.70
N ALA A 10 -4.29 -9.56 21.56
CA ALA A 10 -4.09 -9.43 23.00
C ALA A 10 -2.71 -10.00 23.39
N GLY A 11 -2.12 -9.50 24.47
CA GLY A 11 -0.71 -9.77 24.79
C GLY A 11 -0.38 -11.24 25.06
N ASP A 12 -1.35 -12.02 25.53
CA ASP A 12 -1.29 -13.45 25.82
C ASP A 12 -1.94 -14.32 24.74
N ALA A 13 -2.50 -13.73 23.68
CA ALA A 13 -3.13 -14.48 22.62
C ALA A 13 -2.11 -15.26 21.80
N GLU A 14 -2.43 -16.50 21.46
CA GLU A 14 -1.62 -17.31 20.57
C GLU A 14 -1.58 -16.65 19.17
N ARG A 15 -0.40 -16.63 18.55
CA ARG A 15 -0.25 -16.10 17.19
C ARG A 15 -1.07 -16.96 16.22
N PRO A 16 -2.01 -16.38 15.46
CA PRO A 16 -2.78 -17.14 14.50
C PRO A 16 -1.89 -17.64 13.36
N LYS A 17 -2.34 -18.71 12.72
CA LYS A 17 -1.73 -19.18 11.46
C LYS A 17 -1.88 -18.10 10.39
N ASP A 18 -0.97 -18.11 9.42
CA ASP A 18 -1.02 -17.22 8.27
C ASP A 18 -2.34 -17.42 7.51
N ALA A 19 -2.95 -16.31 7.10
CA ALA A 19 -4.14 -16.35 6.26
C ALA A 19 -3.83 -16.98 4.89
N PRO A 20 -4.74 -17.78 4.32
CA PRO A 20 -4.55 -18.32 2.98
C PRO A 20 -4.45 -17.19 1.96
N LEU A 21 -3.58 -17.35 0.97
CA LEU A 21 -3.44 -16.38 -0.11
C LEU A 21 -4.62 -16.50 -1.07
N HIS A 22 -5.43 -15.44 -1.13
CA HIS A 22 -6.40 -15.23 -2.21
C HIS A 22 -5.78 -14.30 -3.26
N ARG A 23 -5.74 -14.75 -4.52
CA ARG A 23 -5.29 -13.94 -5.65
C ARG A 23 -6.52 -13.50 -6.44
N LEU A 24 -6.78 -12.19 -6.44
CA LEU A 24 -7.81 -11.58 -7.27
C LEU A 24 -7.35 -11.52 -8.74
N GLY A 25 -8.29 -11.73 -9.65
CA GLY A 25 -8.16 -11.48 -11.08
C GLY A 25 -8.10 -9.99 -11.41
N GLU A 26 -7.77 -9.67 -12.66
CA GLU A 26 -7.57 -8.27 -13.10
C GLU A 26 -8.82 -7.39 -13.00
N SER A 27 -10.00 -8.01 -13.10
CA SER A 27 -11.30 -7.33 -13.07
C SER A 27 -12.02 -7.47 -11.72
N GLU A 28 -11.46 -8.22 -10.77
CA GLU A 28 -12.07 -8.46 -9.46
C GLU A 28 -11.70 -7.33 -8.50
N LEU A 29 -12.68 -6.91 -7.70
CA LEU A 29 -12.52 -5.84 -6.73
C LEU A 29 -12.13 -6.37 -5.35
N PHE A 30 -11.39 -5.57 -4.58
CA PHE A 30 -11.09 -5.91 -3.18
C PHE A 30 -12.34 -5.88 -2.30
N SER A 31 -13.35 -5.07 -2.65
CA SER A 31 -14.66 -5.08 -1.99
C SER A 31 -15.47 -6.36 -2.19
N GLU A 32 -15.14 -7.16 -3.20
CA GLU A 32 -15.75 -8.47 -3.47
C GLU A 32 -15.06 -9.60 -2.69
N ALA A 33 -13.87 -9.36 -2.14
CA ALA A 33 -13.11 -10.32 -1.33
C ALA A 33 -13.70 -10.43 0.10
N PRO A 34 -14.35 -11.55 0.46
CA PRO A 34 -15.04 -11.68 1.75
C PRO A 34 -14.12 -11.49 2.96
N GLU A 35 -12.85 -11.86 2.84
CA GLU A 35 -11.85 -11.77 3.91
C GLU A 35 -11.47 -10.33 4.29
N LEU A 36 -11.73 -9.34 3.42
CA LEU A 36 -11.53 -7.92 3.72
C LEU A 36 -12.80 -7.26 4.22
N GLY A 37 -13.96 -7.82 3.88
CA GLY A 37 -15.25 -7.17 4.08
C GLY A 37 -15.43 -5.94 3.18
N VAL A 38 -16.69 -5.56 2.97
CA VAL A 38 -17.06 -4.51 2.00
C VAL A 38 -16.44 -3.15 2.32
N SER A 39 -16.39 -2.78 3.61
CA SER A 39 -15.90 -1.46 4.03
C SER A 39 -14.40 -1.29 3.73
N LEU A 40 -13.55 -2.20 4.20
CA LEU A 40 -12.11 -2.11 3.99
C LEU A 40 -11.73 -2.36 2.52
N GLY A 41 -12.40 -3.31 1.86
CA GLY A 41 -12.19 -3.58 0.44
C GLY A 41 -12.47 -2.36 -0.44
N SER A 42 -13.55 -1.62 -0.17
CA SER A 42 -13.89 -0.40 -0.93
C SER A 42 -12.85 0.72 -0.81
N ILE A 43 -12.14 0.82 0.33
CA ILE A 43 -11.05 1.78 0.50
C ILE A 43 -9.89 1.42 -0.42
N PHE A 44 -9.53 0.13 -0.50
CA PHE A 44 -8.47 -0.32 -1.41
C PHE A 44 -8.84 -0.10 -2.87
N ASP A 45 -10.09 -0.35 -3.25
CA ASP A 45 -10.56 -0.09 -4.62
C ASP A 45 -10.45 1.40 -4.98
N HIS A 46 -10.81 2.30 -4.06
CA HIS A 46 -10.65 3.74 -4.26
C HIS A 46 -9.18 4.17 -4.40
N ASP A 47 -8.28 3.63 -3.57
CA ASP A 47 -6.85 3.93 -3.65
C ASP A 47 -6.24 3.41 -4.95
N LEU A 48 -6.55 2.17 -5.33
CA LEU A 48 -6.05 1.53 -6.54
C LEU A 48 -6.52 2.20 -7.81
N PHE A 49 -7.76 2.70 -7.84
CA PHE A 49 -8.27 3.46 -8.97
C PHE A 49 -7.44 4.72 -9.29
N ASN A 50 -6.82 5.31 -8.27
CA ASN A 50 -5.98 6.51 -8.43
C ASN A 50 -4.54 6.16 -8.86
N MET A 51 -4.03 4.99 -8.51
CA MET A 51 -2.63 4.62 -8.73
C MET A 51 -2.19 4.71 -10.21
N PRO A 52 -2.93 4.18 -11.21
CA PRO A 52 -2.55 4.32 -12.62
C PRO A 52 -2.47 5.78 -13.08
N LYS A 53 -3.34 6.65 -12.56
CA LYS A 53 -3.36 8.08 -12.91
C LYS A 53 -2.15 8.79 -12.31
N ILE A 54 -1.82 8.48 -11.06
CA ILE A 54 -0.62 8.99 -10.37
C ILE A 54 0.63 8.54 -11.14
N GLN A 55 0.75 7.26 -11.49
CA GLN A 55 1.87 6.74 -12.28
C GLN A 55 1.99 7.42 -13.63
N LYS A 56 0.88 7.57 -14.37
CA LYS A 56 0.87 8.29 -15.65
C LYS A 56 1.33 9.74 -15.48
N GLY A 57 0.90 10.44 -14.44
CA GLY A 57 1.37 11.79 -14.13
C GLY A 57 2.87 11.85 -13.83
N MET A 58 3.35 10.94 -12.98
CA MET A 58 4.78 10.88 -12.61
C MET A 58 5.70 10.57 -13.79
N HIS A 59 5.26 9.76 -14.77
CA HIS A 59 6.05 9.50 -15.98
C HIS A 59 6.11 10.69 -16.95
N ASN A 60 5.19 11.66 -16.83
CA ASN A 60 5.09 12.81 -17.72
C ASN A 60 5.52 14.13 -17.07
N VAL A 61 6.01 14.11 -15.83
CA VAL A 61 6.48 15.33 -15.16
C VAL A 61 7.80 15.79 -15.78
N GLU A 62 7.83 17.01 -16.30
CA GLU A 62 8.99 17.53 -17.06
C GLU A 62 10.27 17.59 -16.21
N SER A 63 10.16 17.98 -14.93
CA SER A 63 11.31 18.06 -14.04
C SER A 63 11.93 16.70 -13.72
N GLY A 64 11.18 15.60 -13.92
CA GLY A 64 11.56 14.26 -13.42
C GLY A 64 11.62 14.15 -11.90
N GLU A 65 11.33 15.23 -11.16
CA GLU A 65 11.41 15.28 -9.71
C GLU A 65 10.07 14.97 -9.03
N ARG A 66 10.14 14.32 -7.87
CA ARG A 66 8.96 14.05 -7.04
C ARG A 66 8.86 15.07 -5.92
N VAL A 67 7.84 15.91 -5.98
CA VAL A 67 7.50 16.84 -4.89
C VAL A 67 6.54 16.15 -3.92
N VAL A 68 6.93 16.07 -2.65
CA VAL A 68 6.08 15.54 -1.57
C VAL A 68 5.74 16.67 -0.61
N ALA A 69 4.46 16.83 -0.26
CA ALA A 69 4.00 17.90 0.64
C ALA A 69 4.73 17.87 1.98
N ASN A 70 5.00 19.03 2.59
CA ASN A 70 5.66 19.10 3.90
C ASN A 70 4.75 18.58 5.02
N ASN A 71 3.47 18.92 4.98
CA ASN A 71 2.48 18.51 5.97
C ASN A 71 1.86 17.15 5.59
N HIS A 72 1.55 16.34 6.60
CA HIS A 72 0.88 15.03 6.50
C HIS A 72 1.59 13.93 5.69
N ALA A 73 2.71 14.20 5.04
CA ALA A 73 3.47 13.20 4.27
C ALA A 73 4.80 12.77 4.91
N VAL A 74 4.99 13.02 6.22
CA VAL A 74 6.24 12.69 6.94
C VAL A 74 6.62 11.22 6.82
N ARG A 75 5.64 10.30 6.90
CA ARG A 75 5.87 8.85 6.76
C ARG A 75 6.24 8.45 5.33
N ILE A 76 5.66 9.10 4.32
CA ILE A 76 6.00 8.86 2.91
C ILE A 76 7.45 9.30 2.65
N ARG A 77 7.84 10.48 3.14
CA ARG A 77 9.23 10.95 3.04
C ARG A 77 10.21 10.04 3.76
N HIS A 78 9.91 9.65 4.99
CA HIS A 78 10.74 8.73 5.77
C HIS A 78 10.90 7.37 5.09
N PHE A 79 9.83 6.82 4.50
CA PHE A 79 9.88 5.59 3.73
C PHE A 79 10.83 5.72 2.53
N HIS A 80 10.69 6.79 1.73
CA HIS A 80 11.57 7.02 0.59
C HIS A 80 13.03 7.18 0.99
N GLN A 81 13.32 7.97 2.03
CA GLN A 81 14.68 8.12 2.56
C GLN A 81 15.28 6.79 3.03
N THR A 82 14.48 5.92 3.64
CA THR A 82 14.93 4.61 4.11
C THR A 82 15.20 3.67 2.93
N LEU A 83 14.32 3.69 1.93
CA LEU A 83 14.48 2.92 0.70
C LEU A 83 15.73 3.34 -0.07
N ASP A 84 15.99 4.64 -0.18
CA ASP A 84 17.18 5.17 -0.86
C ASP A 84 18.46 4.70 -0.18
N LYS A 85 18.54 4.79 1.16
CA LYS A 85 19.66 4.26 1.93
C LYS A 85 19.88 2.77 1.71
N TYR A 86 18.80 1.98 1.69
CA TYR A 86 18.88 0.55 1.43
C TYR A 86 19.43 0.25 0.03
N ILE A 87 18.93 0.95 -1.00
CA ILE A 87 19.39 0.79 -2.38
C ILE A 87 20.85 1.20 -2.55
N ASN A 88 21.29 2.22 -1.80
CA ASN A 88 22.68 2.70 -1.81
C ASN A 88 23.64 1.87 -0.95
N GLY A 89 23.15 0.86 -0.20
CA GLY A 89 23.98 0.04 0.68
C GLY A 89 24.46 0.74 1.95
N GLU A 90 23.70 1.73 2.43
CA GLU A 90 23.98 2.50 3.66
C GLU A 90 23.31 1.89 4.91
N LEU A 91 22.60 0.77 4.75
CA LEU A 91 21.88 0.02 5.80
C LEU A 91 22.37 -1.43 5.90
#